data_AF-A0A7S1LDV5-F1
#
_entry.id   AF-A0A7S1LDV5-F1
#
_cell.length_a   1.000
_cell.length_b   1.000
_cell.length_c   1.000
_cell.angle_alpha   90.00
_cell.angle_beta   90.00
_cell.angle_gamma   90.00
#
_symmetry.space_group_name_H-M   'P 1'
#
loop_
_entity.id
_entity.type
_entity.pdbx_description
1 polymer ?
#
loop_
_entity_poly.entity_id
_entity_poly.type
_entity_poly.pdbx_seq_one_letter_code
_entity_poly.pdbx_strand_id
1 'polypeptide(L)'
;SEGRSPATCHAPGECPAVGRGVAGTGFTNNTGWAADGSGCCDICEGAKRVNCFDQAACGSKTGEAGDWDFAVLDQIWLPQLCRALSQGHDPTLTHMPSERCLEGAVRRSGLSIHGLWPNYVGGFPQCCRRVALPQDLHETTVQRAKTEWVDPTTVAGDSCGVCKMWGHEMMKHGTCLTTSMDAYMRLSLDLLARLEEQTAVANKLLSSASNSPVRTRELEDIFRPYGVRAMCDPRDSRSTSGVGVFLELQTCWNRTGAASARVEEASDLVQVDCPGRPGRGACPEFFLAITTQGEDLTIAI
;
A
#
# COMPACT_ATOMS: atom_id res chain seq x y z
N SER A 1 -18.53 17.76 26.68
CA SER A 1 -17.15 17.29 26.43
C SER A 1 -17.06 15.86 26.92
N GLU A 2 -17.37 14.91 26.06
CA GLU A 2 -17.23 13.47 26.34
C GLU A 2 -16.44 12.89 25.18
N GLY A 3 -15.22 12.45 25.50
CA GLY A 3 -14.27 11.89 24.54
C GLY A 3 -14.87 10.63 23.93
N ARG A 4 -15.18 10.70 22.64
CA ARG A 4 -15.46 9.51 21.84
C ARG A 4 -14.19 8.65 21.89
N SER A 5 -14.28 7.48 22.53
CA SER A 5 -13.20 6.50 22.53
C SER A 5 -12.75 6.28 21.08
N PRO A 6 -11.44 6.34 20.76
CA PRO A 6 -10.97 6.08 19.40
C PRO A 6 -11.52 4.71 18.99
N ALA A 7 -12.12 4.65 17.80
CA ALA A 7 -12.75 3.44 17.29
C ALA A 7 -11.77 2.29 17.47
N THR A 8 -12.06 1.41 18.43
CA THR A 8 -11.20 0.28 18.73
C THR A 8 -11.19 -0.55 17.47
N CYS A 9 -10.02 -0.65 16.84
CA CYS A 9 -9.65 -1.83 16.09
C CYS A 9 -10.11 -3.03 16.91
N HIS A 10 -10.72 -4.03 16.26
CA HIS A 10 -11.29 -5.22 16.89
C HIS A 10 -10.83 -5.41 18.34
N ALA A 11 -11.78 -5.44 19.28
CA ALA A 11 -11.45 -5.39 20.70
C ALA A 11 -10.32 -6.39 21.00
N PRO A 12 -9.33 -6.08 21.87
CA PRO A 12 -8.25 -7.00 22.20
C PRO A 12 -8.87 -8.37 22.52
N GLY A 13 -8.65 -9.40 21.69
CA GLY A 13 -9.59 -10.53 21.73
C GLY A 13 -10.08 -11.07 20.38
N GLU A 14 -10.16 -10.21 19.36
CA GLU A 14 -11.05 -10.46 18.24
C GLU A 14 -10.32 -10.53 16.91
N CYS A 15 -9.46 -11.54 16.71
CA CYS A 15 -9.16 -11.92 15.32
C CYS A 15 -10.48 -12.42 14.71
N PRO A 16 -10.99 -11.79 13.64
CA PRO A 16 -12.16 -12.30 12.97
C PRO A 16 -11.93 -13.76 12.63
N ALA A 17 -12.96 -14.60 12.83
CA ALA A 17 -12.90 -15.96 12.33
C ALA A 17 -12.49 -15.90 10.85
N VAL A 18 -11.59 -16.81 10.44
CA VAL A 18 -11.15 -16.97 9.05
C VAL A 18 -12.37 -17.32 8.18
N GLY A 19 -13.17 -16.32 7.86
CA GLY A 19 -14.40 -16.44 7.11
C GLY A 19 -14.03 -16.60 5.65
N ARG A 20 -14.63 -17.60 5.00
CA ARG A 20 -14.44 -17.99 3.58
C ARG A 20 -13.89 -16.83 2.77
N GLY A 21 -12.57 -16.88 2.54
CA GLY A 21 -11.87 -15.85 1.79
C GLY A 21 -12.64 -15.56 0.51
N VAL A 22 -12.81 -14.27 0.20
CA VAL A 22 -13.21 -13.88 -1.14
C VAL A 22 -12.09 -14.41 -2.04
N ALA A 23 -12.38 -15.54 -2.67
CA ALA A 23 -11.41 -16.29 -3.44
C ALA A 23 -10.83 -15.37 -4.52
N GLY A 24 -9.57 -14.97 -4.36
CA GLY A 24 -8.79 -14.30 -5.40
C GLY A 24 -8.53 -12.80 -5.24
N THR A 25 -8.96 -12.11 -4.17
CA THR A 25 -8.70 -10.66 -4.02
C THR A 25 -7.86 -10.26 -2.80
N GLY A 26 -7.48 -11.19 -1.93
CA GLY A 26 -6.59 -10.87 -0.80
C GLY A 26 -7.21 -9.95 0.26
N PHE A 27 -8.55 -9.96 0.40
CA PHE A 27 -9.22 -9.35 1.55
C PHE A 27 -8.67 -9.98 2.83
N THR A 28 -8.04 -9.19 3.69
CA THR A 28 -7.68 -9.62 5.05
C THR A 28 -8.41 -8.73 6.03
N ASN A 29 -9.73 -8.89 6.15
CA ASN A 29 -10.42 -8.35 7.32
C ASN A 29 -9.84 -8.92 8.62
N ASN A 30 -9.04 -10.00 8.56
CA ASN A 30 -8.29 -10.60 9.66
C ASN A 30 -7.14 -9.74 10.23
N THR A 31 -7.17 -8.41 10.08
CA THR A 31 -6.22 -7.52 10.74
C THR A 31 -6.72 -7.16 12.14
N GLY A 32 -5.83 -7.08 13.12
CA GLY A 32 -6.22 -6.77 14.51
C GLY A 32 -5.26 -7.39 15.51
N TRP A 33 -5.74 -7.57 16.74
CA TRP A 33 -4.99 -8.17 17.85
C TRP A 33 -5.42 -9.61 18.09
N ALA A 34 -4.44 -10.47 18.36
CA ALA A 34 -4.63 -11.83 18.84
C ALA A 34 -5.54 -11.85 20.07
N ALA A 35 -6.30 -12.93 20.22
CA ALA A 35 -7.34 -13.00 21.24
C ALA A 35 -6.83 -12.90 22.69
N ASP A 36 -5.59 -13.30 22.89
CA ASP A 36 -4.85 -13.28 24.14
C ASP A 36 -4.03 -11.98 24.33
N GLY A 37 -4.16 -11.01 23.41
CA GLY A 37 -3.38 -9.78 23.41
C GLY A 37 -1.89 -9.99 23.11
N SER A 38 -1.48 -11.17 22.64
CA SER A 38 -0.07 -11.53 22.44
C SER A 38 0.60 -10.85 21.24
N GLY A 39 -0.16 -10.25 20.33
CA GLY A 39 0.36 -9.62 19.12
C GLY A 39 -0.70 -9.38 18.05
N CYS A 40 -0.27 -9.18 16.81
CA CYS A 40 -1.15 -9.01 15.66
C CYS A 40 -1.77 -10.34 15.21
N CYS A 41 -2.96 -10.29 14.60
CA CYS A 41 -3.62 -11.47 14.02
C CYS A 41 -2.81 -12.09 12.87
N ASP A 42 -2.81 -13.43 12.76
CA ASP A 42 -2.19 -14.15 11.65
C ASP A 42 -3.06 -14.06 10.38
N ILE A 43 -2.75 -13.09 9.51
CA ILE A 43 -3.44 -12.93 8.21
C ILE A 43 -3.03 -13.99 7.17
N CYS A 44 -2.01 -14.78 7.47
CA CYS A 44 -1.43 -15.75 6.54
C CYS A 44 -1.97 -17.17 6.76
N GLU A 45 -2.84 -17.38 7.75
CA GLU A 45 -3.54 -18.65 7.92
C GLU A 45 -4.46 -18.94 6.71
N GLY A 46 -4.19 -20.04 6.01
CA GLY A 46 -4.96 -20.46 4.83
C GLY A 46 -4.67 -19.66 3.55
N ALA A 47 -3.78 -18.66 3.58
CA ALA A 47 -3.40 -17.89 2.40
C ALA A 47 -2.59 -18.73 1.41
N LYS A 48 -2.86 -18.56 0.11
CA LYS A 48 -1.99 -19.10 -0.95
C LYS A 48 -0.70 -18.31 -0.99
N ARG A 49 0.45 -18.99 -1.12
CA ARG A 49 1.76 -18.33 -1.23
C ARG A 49 2.04 -17.73 -2.60
N VAL A 50 1.39 -18.25 -3.64
CA VAL A 50 1.59 -17.84 -5.03
C VAL A 50 0.26 -17.40 -5.61
N ASN A 51 0.21 -16.16 -6.10
CA ASN A 51 -0.92 -15.62 -6.83
C ASN A 51 -0.48 -15.33 -8.27
N CYS A 52 -1.01 -16.08 -9.22
CA CYS A 52 -0.68 -15.93 -10.64
C CYS A 52 -1.92 -15.53 -11.43
N PHE A 53 -1.82 -14.39 -12.09
CA PHE A 53 -2.84 -13.85 -12.99
C PHE A 53 -2.58 -14.23 -14.44
N ASP A 54 -1.30 -14.46 -14.77
CA ASP A 54 -0.85 -15.01 -16.04
C ASP A 54 0.05 -16.22 -15.74
N GLN A 55 -0.47 -17.43 -15.94
CA GLN A 55 0.25 -18.66 -15.67
C GLN A 55 1.49 -18.83 -16.55
N ALA A 56 1.46 -18.32 -17.79
CA ALA A 56 2.57 -18.43 -18.73
C ALA A 56 3.75 -17.54 -18.30
N ALA A 57 3.46 -16.35 -17.79
CA ALA A 57 4.48 -15.42 -17.28
C ALA A 57 4.98 -15.81 -15.88
N CYS A 58 4.09 -16.26 -14.99
CA CYS A 58 4.46 -16.75 -13.67
C CYS A 58 5.38 -17.97 -13.74
N GLY A 59 5.07 -18.98 -14.57
CA GLY A 59 5.87 -20.19 -14.64
C GLY A 59 5.83 -21.03 -13.34
N SER A 60 6.99 -21.44 -12.83
CA SER A 60 7.14 -22.40 -11.72
C SER A 60 7.44 -21.77 -10.36
N LYS A 61 6.83 -20.61 -10.06
CA LYS A 61 7.01 -19.91 -8.79
C LYS A 61 6.57 -20.75 -7.60
N THR A 62 7.35 -20.69 -6.53
CA THR A 62 7.18 -21.44 -5.29
C THR A 62 6.54 -20.60 -4.19
N GLY A 63 6.71 -19.28 -4.23
CA GLY A 63 6.28 -18.38 -3.15
C GLY A 63 7.11 -18.55 -1.87
N GLU A 64 8.34 -19.06 -2.02
CA GLU A 64 9.35 -19.04 -0.97
C GLU A 64 9.99 -17.65 -0.88
N ALA A 65 10.59 -17.32 0.27
CA ALA A 65 11.29 -16.05 0.45
C ALA A 65 12.41 -15.90 -0.59
N GLY A 66 12.44 -14.75 -1.26
CA GLY A 66 13.36 -14.49 -2.37
C GLY A 66 12.90 -14.99 -3.74
N ASP A 67 11.82 -15.77 -3.86
CA ASP A 67 11.22 -16.08 -5.15
C ASP A 67 10.31 -14.92 -5.58
N TRP A 68 10.86 -13.98 -6.34
CA TRP A 68 10.17 -12.85 -6.97
C TRP A 68 11.06 -12.20 -8.04
N ASP A 69 10.44 -11.51 -9.00
CA ASP A 69 11.10 -10.96 -10.19
C ASP A 69 11.51 -9.49 -10.00
N PHE A 70 10.62 -8.69 -9.41
CA PHE A 70 10.85 -7.28 -9.08
C PHE A 70 10.09 -6.89 -7.81
N ALA A 71 10.43 -5.77 -7.19
CA ALA A 71 9.68 -5.18 -6.10
C ALA A 71 8.97 -3.90 -6.56
N VAL A 72 7.82 -3.61 -5.98
CA VAL A 72 7.03 -2.40 -6.20
C VAL A 72 6.98 -1.62 -4.91
N LEU A 73 7.52 -0.40 -4.89
CA LEU A 73 7.19 0.55 -3.83
C LEU A 73 5.95 1.30 -4.29
N ASP A 74 4.83 1.03 -3.62
CA ASP A 74 3.54 1.66 -3.87
C ASP A 74 3.32 2.82 -2.90
N GLN A 75 3.00 3.99 -3.46
CA GLN A 75 2.63 5.18 -2.70
C GLN A 75 1.16 5.51 -2.96
N ILE A 76 0.35 5.63 -1.91
CA ILE A 76 -1.07 5.93 -1.99
C ILE A 76 -1.35 7.42 -1.73
N TRP A 77 -2.26 7.99 -2.52
CA TRP A 77 -2.75 9.35 -2.41
C TRP A 77 -3.85 9.46 -1.34
N LEU A 78 -3.46 9.95 -0.16
CA LEU A 78 -4.33 9.97 1.02
C LEU A 78 -5.69 10.65 0.82
N PRO A 79 -5.81 11.78 0.09
CA PRO A 79 -7.12 12.39 -0.14
C PRO A 79 -8.11 11.48 -0.87
N GLN A 80 -7.65 10.72 -1.87
CA GLN A 80 -8.53 9.79 -2.59
C GLN A 80 -8.87 8.57 -1.73
N LEU A 81 -7.90 8.00 -1.00
CA LEU A 81 -8.17 6.92 -0.05
C LEU A 81 -9.30 7.32 0.92
N CYS A 82 -9.19 8.51 1.52
CA CYS A 82 -10.19 8.98 2.46
C CYS A 82 -11.55 9.26 1.84
N ARG A 83 -11.59 9.76 0.61
CA ARG A 83 -12.84 9.92 -0.12
C ARG A 83 -13.49 8.56 -0.39
N ALA A 84 -12.73 7.60 -0.91
CA ALA A 84 -13.20 6.24 -1.19
C ALA A 84 -13.83 5.60 0.05
N LEU A 85 -13.09 5.63 1.19
CA LEU A 85 -13.59 5.14 2.46
C LEU A 85 -14.89 5.86 2.88
N SER A 86 -14.96 7.18 2.69
CA SER A 86 -16.17 7.97 2.98
C SER A 86 -17.38 7.55 2.15
N GLN A 87 -17.15 7.15 0.90
CA GLN A 87 -18.15 6.61 -0.03
C GLN A 87 -18.49 5.12 0.24
N GLY A 88 -17.82 4.49 1.19
CA GLY A 88 -18.12 3.12 1.61
C GLY A 88 -17.43 2.04 0.78
N HIS A 89 -16.38 2.38 0.01
CA HIS A 89 -15.49 1.38 -0.58
C HIS A 89 -14.07 1.56 -0.11
N ASP A 90 -13.36 0.44 0.00
CA ASP A 90 -11.94 0.43 0.34
C ASP A 90 -11.15 -0.04 -0.89
N PRO A 91 -10.29 0.81 -1.47
CA PRO A 91 -9.46 0.41 -2.61
C PRO A 91 -8.29 -0.50 -2.21
N THR A 92 -7.89 -0.49 -0.93
CA THR A 92 -6.75 -1.27 -0.40
C THR A 92 -7.16 -2.65 0.12
N LEU A 93 -8.44 -2.83 0.46
CA LEU A 93 -9.02 -4.04 1.06
C LEU A 93 -8.41 -4.41 2.43
N THR A 94 -7.86 -3.44 3.16
CA THR A 94 -7.24 -3.58 4.48
C THR A 94 -8.10 -3.01 5.62
N HIS A 95 -9.16 -2.26 5.30
CA HIS A 95 -10.00 -1.57 6.26
C HIS A 95 -11.32 -2.32 6.52
N MET A 96 -11.83 -2.17 7.74
CA MET A 96 -13.13 -2.72 8.08
C MET A 96 -14.26 -1.94 7.39
N PRO A 97 -15.39 -2.59 7.09
CA PRO A 97 -16.56 -1.90 6.58
C PRO A 97 -16.94 -0.73 7.49
N SER A 98 -17.20 0.43 6.89
CA SER A 98 -17.55 1.68 7.60
C SER A 98 -16.38 2.43 8.26
N GLU A 99 -15.13 1.95 8.15
CA GLU A 99 -13.98 2.74 8.57
C GLU A 99 -13.84 4.02 7.74
N ARG A 100 -13.34 5.07 8.38
CA ARG A 100 -13.21 6.41 7.83
C ARG A 100 -11.89 6.99 8.31
N CYS A 101 -11.31 7.86 7.49
CA CYS A 101 -10.15 8.62 7.92
C CYS A 101 -10.49 9.49 9.14
N LEU A 102 -9.66 9.44 10.18
CA LEU A 102 -9.79 10.22 11.40
C LEU A 102 -9.52 11.70 11.13
N GLU A 103 -10.29 12.58 11.75
CA GLU A 103 -10.03 14.03 11.71
C GLU A 103 -8.67 14.38 12.30
N GLY A 104 -8.29 13.71 13.41
CA GLY A 104 -7.00 13.86 14.09
C GLY A 104 -5.87 12.97 13.54
N ALA A 105 -6.00 12.43 12.32
CA ALA A 105 -4.90 11.68 11.70
C ALA A 105 -3.68 12.58 11.52
N VAL A 106 -2.48 12.01 11.71
CA VAL A 106 -1.20 12.73 11.57
C VAL A 106 -1.07 13.43 10.21
N ARG A 107 -1.58 12.78 9.16
CA ARG A 107 -1.58 13.30 7.80
C ARG A 107 -2.77 12.74 7.01
N ARG A 108 -3.42 13.59 6.20
CA ARG A 108 -4.55 13.22 5.32
C ARG A 108 -4.38 13.70 3.88
N SER A 109 -3.20 14.20 3.55
CA SER A 109 -2.82 14.74 2.25
C SER A 109 -1.42 14.31 1.85
N GLY A 110 -1.12 14.35 0.56
CA GLY A 110 0.15 13.86 0.02
C GLY A 110 0.15 12.35 -0.23
N LEU A 111 1.18 11.89 -0.96
CA LEU A 111 1.54 10.50 -1.14
C LEU A 111 2.09 9.93 0.18
N SER A 112 1.67 8.74 0.55
CA SER A 112 2.12 7.96 1.71
C SER A 112 2.54 6.58 1.25
N ILE A 113 3.48 5.92 1.92
CA ILE A 113 3.77 4.52 1.61
C ILE A 113 2.49 3.72 1.83
N HIS A 114 2.09 2.95 0.82
CA HIS A 114 1.12 1.87 0.97
C HIS A 114 1.87 0.60 1.36
N GLY A 115 2.84 0.20 0.54
CA GLY A 115 3.72 -0.93 0.84
C GLY A 115 4.85 -1.16 -0.15
N LEU A 116 5.69 -2.15 0.15
CA LEU A 116 6.78 -2.62 -0.69
C LEU A 116 6.54 -4.09 -1.06
N TRP A 117 6.13 -4.33 -2.29
CA TRP A 117 5.57 -5.62 -2.68
C TRP A 117 6.52 -6.37 -3.62
N PRO A 118 7.03 -7.55 -3.24
CA PRO A 118 7.67 -8.44 -4.18
C PRO A 118 6.62 -8.97 -5.15
N ASN A 119 6.95 -8.93 -6.44
CA ASN A 119 6.05 -9.28 -7.54
C ASN A 119 6.70 -10.26 -8.51
N TYR A 120 5.84 -11.01 -9.20
CA TYR A 120 6.19 -11.71 -10.42
C TYR A 120 5.76 -10.88 -11.63
N VAL A 121 6.38 -11.14 -12.78
CA VAL A 121 5.76 -10.75 -14.05
C VAL A 121 4.48 -11.57 -14.21
N GLY A 122 3.32 -10.95 -13.95
CA GLY A 122 2.02 -11.62 -14.03
C GLY A 122 1.49 -12.23 -12.73
N GLY A 123 2.04 -11.86 -11.56
CA GLY A 123 1.58 -12.36 -10.27
C GLY A 123 2.32 -11.75 -9.09
N PHE A 124 2.19 -12.35 -7.90
CA PHE A 124 2.99 -12.02 -6.73
C PHE A 124 3.07 -13.18 -5.72
N PRO A 125 4.18 -13.31 -4.98
CA PRO A 125 4.21 -14.08 -3.74
C PRO A 125 3.48 -13.33 -2.61
N GLN A 126 2.94 -14.07 -1.66
CA GLN A 126 2.52 -13.51 -0.38
C GLN A 126 2.71 -14.52 0.74
N CYS A 127 2.78 -14.07 2.00
CA CYS A 127 2.79 -14.95 3.16
C CYS A 127 3.88 -16.05 3.09
N CYS A 128 5.08 -15.69 2.64
CA CYS A 128 6.18 -16.64 2.38
C CYS A 128 6.64 -17.37 3.65
N ARG A 129 6.49 -16.75 4.82
CA ARG A 129 6.69 -17.37 6.14
C ARG A 129 5.67 -16.83 7.15
N ARG A 130 5.34 -17.64 8.15
CA ARG A 130 4.56 -17.17 9.31
C ARG A 130 5.48 -16.46 10.30
N VAL A 131 5.00 -15.36 10.85
CA VAL A 131 5.69 -14.54 11.85
C VAL A 131 4.70 -14.09 12.91
N ALA A 132 5.14 -13.98 14.16
CA ALA A 132 4.37 -13.29 15.19
C ALA A 132 4.84 -11.83 15.22
N LEU A 133 3.90 -10.87 15.26
CA LEU A 133 4.20 -9.44 15.21
C LEU A 133 3.52 -8.68 16.36
N PRO A 134 4.01 -7.47 16.73
CA PRO A 134 5.24 -6.86 16.24
C PRO A 134 6.49 -7.52 16.83
N GLN A 135 7.50 -7.78 16.00
CA GLN A 135 8.83 -8.24 16.45
C GLN A 135 9.90 -7.26 15.98
N ASP A 136 10.88 -6.99 16.85
CA ASP A 136 12.12 -6.29 16.56
C ASP A 136 12.00 -4.88 15.95
N LEU A 137 10.85 -4.18 16.10
CA LEU A 137 10.67 -2.80 15.64
C LEU A 137 11.50 -1.81 16.46
N HIS A 138 12.46 -1.13 15.82
CA HIS A 138 13.23 -0.08 16.49
C HIS A 138 12.45 1.23 16.56
N GLU A 139 12.63 1.97 17.66
CA GLU A 139 11.94 3.25 17.88
C GLU A 139 12.23 4.26 16.76
N THR A 140 13.47 4.31 16.27
CA THR A 140 13.86 5.22 15.18
C THR A 140 13.11 4.93 13.88
N THR A 141 12.91 3.65 13.55
CA THR A 141 12.10 3.21 12.41
C THR A 141 10.64 3.62 12.59
N VAL A 142 10.09 3.41 13.79
CA VAL A 142 8.71 3.79 14.13
C VAL A 142 8.50 5.31 14.00
N GLN A 143 9.44 6.13 14.47
CA GLN A 143 9.30 7.59 14.37
C GLN A 143 9.29 8.09 12.93
N ARG A 144 10.12 7.51 12.05
CA ARG A 144 10.09 7.80 10.60
C ARG A 144 8.78 7.32 9.96
N ALA A 145 8.34 6.10 10.28
CA ALA A 145 7.13 5.52 9.71
C ALA A 145 5.86 6.31 10.07
N LYS A 146 5.82 6.94 11.25
CA LYS A 146 4.69 7.77 11.68
C LYS A 146 4.39 8.97 10.77
N THR A 147 5.33 9.41 9.95
CA THR A 147 5.13 10.54 9.01
C THR A 147 5.07 10.08 7.56
N GLU A 148 5.86 9.05 7.21
CA GLU A 148 6.02 8.60 5.83
C GLU A 148 5.11 7.42 5.44
N TRP A 149 4.73 6.55 6.38
CA TRP A 149 3.89 5.38 6.17
C TRP A 149 2.60 5.49 7.00
N VAL A 150 1.82 6.50 6.66
CA VAL A 150 0.59 6.88 7.37
C VAL A 150 -0.63 6.21 6.76
N ASP A 151 -1.39 5.55 7.62
CA ASP A 151 -2.80 5.22 7.41
C ASP A 151 -3.67 6.23 8.16
N PRO A 152 -4.49 7.03 7.46
CA PRO A 152 -5.33 8.04 8.09
C PRO A 152 -6.53 7.48 8.87
N THR A 153 -6.78 6.17 8.90
CA THR A 153 -7.87 5.54 9.67
C THR A 153 -7.50 5.17 11.10
N THR A 154 -6.21 5.22 11.44
CA THR A 154 -5.67 4.85 12.76
C THR A 154 -4.71 5.93 13.29
N VAL A 155 -4.37 5.87 14.59
CA VAL A 155 -3.30 6.72 15.12
C VAL A 155 -1.97 6.09 14.78
N ALA A 156 -1.13 6.80 14.01
CA ALA A 156 0.12 6.26 13.50
C ALA A 156 1.04 5.76 14.65
N GLY A 157 1.47 4.50 14.53
CA GLY A 157 2.35 3.83 15.49
C GLY A 157 1.72 3.50 16.84
N ASP A 158 0.40 3.67 17.00
CA ASP A 158 -0.31 2.97 18.06
C ASP A 158 -0.37 1.47 17.75
N SER A 159 -0.80 0.69 18.73
CA SER A 159 -0.84 -0.76 18.63
C SER A 159 -1.73 -1.20 17.44
N CYS A 160 -2.84 -0.50 17.19
CA CYS A 160 -3.68 -0.81 16.07
C CYS A 160 -3.04 -0.49 14.71
N GLY A 161 -2.50 0.71 14.52
CA GLY A 161 -1.86 1.13 13.27
C GLY A 161 -0.69 0.21 12.94
N VAL A 162 0.05 -0.23 13.96
CA VAL A 162 1.09 -1.26 13.80
C VAL A 162 0.50 -2.55 13.24
N CYS A 163 -0.57 -3.11 13.80
CA CYS A 163 -1.09 -4.40 13.33
C CYS A 163 -1.88 -4.33 12.01
N LYS A 164 -2.68 -3.28 11.81
CA LYS A 164 -3.52 -3.13 10.62
C LYS A 164 -2.72 -2.79 9.37
N MET A 165 -1.74 -1.90 9.50
CA MET A 165 -0.99 -1.41 8.35
C MET A 165 0.37 -2.11 8.26
N TRP A 166 1.29 -1.79 9.16
CA TRP A 166 2.68 -2.25 9.03
C TRP A 166 2.80 -3.77 9.22
N GLY A 167 2.02 -4.35 10.12
CA GLY A 167 1.97 -5.78 10.40
C GLY A 167 1.35 -6.56 9.25
N HIS A 168 0.26 -6.05 8.66
CA HIS A 168 -0.33 -6.59 7.44
C HIS A 168 0.71 -6.64 6.31
N GLU A 169 1.32 -5.49 6.02
CA GLU A 169 2.30 -5.35 4.95
C GLU A 169 3.52 -6.24 5.18
N MET A 170 3.99 -6.34 6.43
CA MET A 170 5.08 -7.25 6.78
C MET A 170 4.67 -8.72 6.57
N MET A 171 3.56 -9.17 7.15
CA MET A 171 3.13 -10.57 7.05
C MET A 171 2.89 -10.99 5.60
N LYS A 172 2.13 -10.19 4.85
CA LYS A 172 1.72 -10.50 3.48
C LYS A 172 2.87 -10.34 2.49
N HIS A 173 3.64 -9.26 2.57
CA HIS A 173 4.63 -8.89 1.55
C HIS A 173 6.07 -8.95 2.09
N GLY A 174 6.33 -8.32 3.24
CA GLY A 174 7.67 -8.23 3.81
C GLY A 174 8.33 -9.59 4.11
N THR A 175 7.55 -10.60 4.50
CA THR A 175 8.04 -11.97 4.73
C THR A 175 8.68 -12.63 3.51
N CYS A 176 8.43 -12.11 2.31
CA CYS A 176 9.00 -12.57 1.05
C CYS A 176 10.27 -11.79 0.63
N LEU A 177 10.57 -10.66 1.31
CA LEU A 177 11.69 -9.76 1.02
C LEU A 177 12.77 -9.80 2.11
N THR A 178 12.38 -9.69 3.37
CA THR A 178 13.27 -9.41 4.50
C THR A 178 13.11 -10.42 5.65
N THR A 179 14.04 -10.35 6.60
CA THR A 179 14.06 -11.25 7.76
C THR A 179 13.32 -10.72 8.99
N SER A 180 13.13 -9.41 9.10
CA SER A 180 12.39 -8.80 10.22
C SER A 180 11.48 -7.66 9.76
N MET A 181 10.52 -7.31 10.62
CA MET A 181 9.62 -6.18 10.40
C MET A 181 10.38 -4.86 10.32
N ASP A 182 11.37 -4.66 11.19
CA ASP A 182 12.21 -3.47 11.17
C ASP A 182 13.01 -3.33 9.87
N ALA A 183 13.62 -4.42 9.39
CA ALA A 183 14.35 -4.38 8.12
C ALA A 183 13.43 -4.07 6.93
N TYR A 184 12.22 -4.65 6.89
CA TYR A 184 11.23 -4.34 5.86
C TYR A 184 10.80 -2.86 5.87
N MET A 185 10.55 -2.33 7.07
CA MET A 185 10.14 -0.94 7.22
C MET A 185 11.29 0.03 6.89
N ARG A 186 12.50 -0.23 7.37
CA ARG A 186 13.69 0.57 7.03
C ARG A 186 13.93 0.57 5.52
N LEU A 187 13.93 -0.60 4.89
CA LEU A 187 14.08 -0.73 3.44
C LEU A 187 13.05 0.13 2.69
N SER A 188 11.77 0.02 3.05
CA SER A 188 10.70 0.79 2.40
C SER A 188 10.87 2.30 2.58
N LEU A 189 11.22 2.73 3.79
CA LEU A 189 11.46 4.15 4.11
C LEU A 189 12.71 4.70 3.39
N ASP A 190 13.76 3.89 3.25
CA ASP A 190 14.99 4.29 2.58
C ASP A 190 14.83 4.34 1.06
N LEU A 191 14.00 3.47 0.48
CA LEU A 191 13.59 3.59 -0.92
C LEU A 191 12.75 4.84 -1.18
N LEU A 192 11.82 5.18 -0.28
CA LEU A 192 11.08 6.44 -0.38
C LEU A 192 12.03 7.65 -0.29
N ALA A 193 13.01 7.62 0.61
CA ALA A 193 13.98 8.70 0.74
C ALA A 193 14.81 8.93 -0.55
N ARG A 194 15.05 7.88 -1.35
CA ARG A 194 15.69 8.02 -2.67
C ARG A 194 14.81 8.73 -3.70
N LEU A 195 13.51 8.79 -3.45
CA LEU A 195 12.50 9.42 -4.32
C LEU A 195 11.99 10.75 -3.72
N GLU A 196 12.62 11.28 -2.66
CA GLU A 196 12.10 12.44 -1.91
C GLU A 196 11.80 13.63 -2.83
N GLU A 197 12.72 13.98 -3.73
CA GLU A 197 12.54 15.10 -4.67
C GLU A 197 11.37 14.85 -5.62
N GLN A 198 11.33 13.68 -6.27
CA GLN A 198 10.28 13.32 -7.21
C GLN A 198 8.91 13.26 -6.52
N THR A 199 8.85 12.66 -5.33
CA THR A 199 7.63 12.60 -4.51
C THR A 199 7.18 14.01 -4.08
N ALA A 200 8.09 14.93 -3.75
CA ALA A 200 7.75 16.31 -3.42
C ALA A 200 7.16 17.06 -4.63
N VAL A 201 7.74 16.89 -5.82
CA VAL A 201 7.23 17.48 -7.07
C VAL A 201 5.87 16.87 -7.44
N ALA A 202 5.71 15.55 -7.32
CA ALA A 202 4.45 14.86 -7.54
C ALA A 202 3.36 15.35 -6.58
N ASN A 203 3.67 15.48 -5.28
CA ASN A 203 2.74 16.04 -4.29
C ASN A 203 2.29 17.46 -4.66
N LYS A 204 3.20 18.30 -5.16
CA LYS A 204 2.86 19.65 -5.63
C LYS A 204 1.94 19.62 -6.85
N LEU A 205 2.26 18.79 -7.86
CA LEU A 205 1.42 18.60 -9.03
C LEU A 205 0.00 18.18 -8.63
N LEU A 206 -0.10 17.08 -7.87
CA LEU A 206 -1.37 16.50 -7.42
C LEU A 206 -2.20 17.48 -6.56
N SER A 207 -1.55 18.24 -5.69
CA SER A 207 -2.23 19.23 -4.82
C SER A 207 -2.67 20.47 -5.58
N SER A 208 -1.99 20.84 -6.66
CA SER A 208 -2.32 22.02 -7.48
C SER A 208 -3.38 21.76 -8.55
N ALA A 209 -3.66 20.49 -8.84
CA ALA A 209 -4.56 20.06 -9.91
C ALA A 209 -6.05 20.16 -9.56
N SER A 210 -6.43 20.92 -8.51
CA SER A 210 -7.84 21.06 -8.10
C SER A 210 -8.71 21.48 -9.29
N ASN A 211 -9.65 20.59 -9.64
CA ASN A 211 -10.64 20.77 -10.71
C ASN A 211 -10.11 20.72 -12.15
N SER A 212 -8.88 20.27 -12.39
CA SER A 212 -8.33 20.14 -13.74
C SER A 212 -7.75 18.73 -13.98
N PRO A 213 -8.09 18.06 -15.09
CA PRO A 213 -7.43 16.81 -15.46
C PRO A 213 -5.94 17.01 -15.68
N VAL A 214 -5.14 16.15 -15.07
CA VAL A 214 -3.68 16.07 -15.28
C VAL A 214 -3.43 15.00 -16.33
N ARG A 215 -2.52 15.26 -17.28
CA ARG A 215 -2.09 14.22 -18.21
C ARG A 215 -1.26 13.20 -17.44
N THR A 216 -1.59 11.92 -17.55
CA THR A 216 -0.90 10.86 -16.78
C THR A 216 0.61 10.89 -16.99
N ARG A 217 1.06 11.15 -18.23
CA ARG A 217 2.49 11.31 -18.56
C ARG A 217 3.18 12.45 -17.83
N GLU A 218 2.48 13.50 -17.45
CA GLU A 218 3.08 14.62 -16.70
C GLU A 218 3.54 14.16 -15.31
N LEU A 219 2.76 13.31 -14.65
CA LEU A 219 3.17 12.67 -13.41
C LEU A 219 4.29 11.65 -13.64
N GLU A 220 4.19 10.82 -14.68
CA GLU A 220 5.20 9.81 -14.99
C GLU A 220 6.57 10.42 -15.33
N ASP A 221 6.58 11.56 -16.03
CA ASP A 221 7.80 12.24 -16.46
C ASP A 221 8.63 12.80 -15.29
N ILE A 222 8.01 13.03 -14.12
CA ILE A 222 8.72 13.43 -12.88
C ILE A 222 9.71 12.34 -12.42
N PHE A 223 9.44 11.07 -12.74
CA PHE A 223 10.21 9.92 -12.24
C PHE A 223 11.23 9.38 -13.25
N ARG A 224 11.45 10.10 -14.37
CA ARG A 224 12.50 9.76 -15.33
C ARG A 224 13.89 9.65 -14.66
N PRO A 225 14.78 8.76 -15.16
CA PRO A 225 14.69 8.04 -16.43
C PRO A 225 13.84 6.77 -16.40
N TYR A 226 13.32 6.37 -15.24
CA TYR A 226 12.58 5.12 -15.08
C TYR A 226 11.07 5.33 -15.20
N GLY A 227 10.40 4.44 -15.92
CA GLY A 227 8.96 4.39 -16.04
C GLY A 227 8.29 3.95 -14.73
N VAL A 228 7.31 4.73 -14.30
CA VAL A 228 6.43 4.46 -13.15
C VAL A 228 5.02 4.14 -13.63
N ARG A 229 4.15 3.67 -12.72
CA ARG A 229 2.73 3.45 -13.03
C ARG A 229 1.85 4.32 -12.16
N ALA A 230 1.01 5.13 -12.78
CA ALA A 230 -0.10 5.81 -12.11
C ALA A 230 -1.31 4.89 -12.08
N MET A 231 -1.84 4.64 -10.89
CA MET A 231 -3.02 3.84 -10.64
C MET A 231 -4.17 4.74 -10.20
N CYS A 232 -5.36 4.42 -10.71
CA CYS A 232 -6.59 5.15 -10.53
C CYS A 232 -7.64 4.25 -9.87
N ASP A 233 -8.49 4.85 -9.04
CA ASP A 233 -9.61 4.17 -8.40
C ASP A 233 -10.66 3.76 -9.45
N PRO A 234 -10.84 2.45 -9.71
CA PRO A 234 -11.77 1.98 -10.72
C PRO A 234 -13.24 2.04 -10.25
N ARG A 235 -13.48 2.30 -8.96
CA ARG A 235 -14.82 2.37 -8.36
C ARG A 235 -15.31 3.81 -8.17
N ASP A 236 -14.44 4.80 -8.34
CA ASP A 236 -14.86 6.21 -8.29
C ASP A 236 -15.74 6.53 -9.50
N SER A 237 -16.92 7.11 -9.26
CA SER A 237 -17.91 7.41 -10.29
C SER A 237 -17.45 8.46 -11.31
N ARG A 238 -16.39 9.20 -11.01
CA ARG A 238 -15.79 10.17 -11.94
C ARG A 238 -14.80 9.51 -12.92
N SER A 239 -14.42 8.25 -12.67
CA SER A 239 -13.60 7.47 -13.59
C SER A 239 -14.41 7.10 -14.84
N THR A 240 -13.85 7.42 -16.00
CA THR A 240 -14.36 7.13 -17.35
C THR A 240 -13.28 6.42 -18.17
N SER A 241 -13.54 6.13 -19.45
CA SER A 241 -12.53 5.53 -20.34
C SER A 241 -11.34 6.46 -20.63
N GLY A 242 -11.53 7.78 -20.56
CA GLY A 242 -10.50 8.79 -20.89
C GLY A 242 -9.89 9.50 -19.69
N VAL A 243 -10.58 9.48 -18.54
CA VAL A 243 -10.17 10.18 -17.32
C VAL A 243 -10.38 9.27 -16.11
N GLY A 244 -9.33 8.99 -15.33
CA GLY A 244 -9.44 8.25 -14.07
C GLY A 244 -9.42 9.17 -12.84
N VAL A 245 -9.60 8.62 -11.64
CA VAL A 245 -9.32 9.33 -10.39
C VAL A 245 -8.07 8.75 -9.74
N PHE A 246 -7.01 9.54 -9.64
CA PHE A 246 -5.71 9.08 -9.17
C PHE A 246 -5.76 8.56 -7.73
N LEU A 247 -5.12 7.42 -7.51
CA LEU A 247 -5.09 6.70 -6.24
C LEU A 247 -3.68 6.32 -5.81
N GLU A 248 -2.87 5.70 -6.67
CA GLU A 248 -1.54 5.20 -6.28
C GLU A 248 -0.48 5.50 -7.33
N LEU A 249 0.76 5.58 -6.89
CA LEU A 249 1.95 5.70 -7.71
C LEU A 249 2.90 4.54 -7.41
N GLN A 250 3.26 3.78 -8.44
CA GLN A 250 4.12 2.62 -8.32
C GLN A 250 5.47 2.88 -8.96
N THR A 251 6.52 2.76 -8.16
CA THR A 251 7.90 2.67 -8.63
C THR A 251 8.39 1.23 -8.53
N CYS A 252 9.22 0.80 -9.49
CA CYS A 252 9.66 -0.59 -9.56
C CYS A 252 11.16 -0.70 -9.36
N TRP A 253 11.55 -1.80 -8.72
CA TRP A 253 12.90 -2.01 -8.21
C TRP A 253 13.36 -3.43 -8.51
N ASN A 254 14.59 -3.57 -8.98
CA ASN A 254 15.24 -4.85 -9.21
C ASN A 254 16.45 -5.00 -8.29
N ARG A 255 16.89 -6.23 -8.05
CA ARG A 255 18.10 -6.51 -7.29
C ARG A 255 19.33 -5.95 -8.01
N THR A 256 20.26 -5.36 -7.26
CA THR A 256 21.56 -4.89 -7.78
C THR A 256 22.54 -6.03 -8.08
N GLY A 257 22.37 -7.17 -7.42
CA GLY A 257 23.16 -8.40 -7.63
C GLY A 257 22.30 -9.61 -7.96
N ALA A 258 22.91 -10.62 -8.57
CA ALA A 258 22.22 -11.87 -8.87
C ALA A 258 21.84 -12.62 -7.59
N ALA A 259 20.55 -12.95 -7.46
CA ALA A 259 20.05 -14.00 -6.55
C ALA A 259 20.26 -13.82 -5.03
N SER A 260 20.39 -12.58 -4.50
CA SER A 260 20.23 -12.43 -3.04
C SER A 260 18.78 -12.76 -2.66
N ALA A 261 18.61 -13.84 -1.89
CA ALA A 261 17.32 -14.25 -1.35
C ALA A 261 16.77 -13.23 -0.34
N ARG A 262 17.64 -12.36 0.19
CA ARG A 262 17.30 -11.33 1.18
C ARG A 262 17.67 -9.96 0.64
N VAL A 263 16.74 -9.03 0.79
CA VAL A 263 16.94 -7.62 0.47
C VAL A 263 16.70 -6.89 1.78
N GLU A 264 17.78 -6.53 2.48
CA GLU A 264 17.68 -5.94 3.82
C GLU A 264 17.96 -4.43 3.78
N GLU A 265 18.66 -3.96 2.75
CA GLU A 265 19.09 -2.58 2.62
C GLU A 265 18.72 -2.02 1.24
N ALA A 266 18.45 -0.72 1.16
CA ALA A 266 18.06 -0.10 -0.09
C ALA A 266 19.14 -0.25 -1.19
N SER A 267 20.42 -0.40 -0.83
CA SER A 267 21.53 -0.64 -1.77
C SER A 267 21.43 -1.98 -2.50
N ASP A 268 20.62 -2.90 -2.00
CA ASP A 268 20.36 -4.18 -2.64
C ASP A 268 19.38 -4.03 -3.82
N LEU A 269 18.78 -2.85 -3.99
CA LEU A 269 17.82 -2.52 -5.03
C LEU A 269 18.25 -1.33 -5.88
N VAL A 270 17.95 -1.43 -7.17
CA VAL A 270 18.07 -0.36 -8.17
C VAL A 270 16.70 -0.14 -8.80
N GLN A 271 16.34 1.13 -9.02
CA GLN A 271 15.10 1.46 -9.71
C GLN A 271 15.19 0.99 -11.17
N VAL A 272 14.07 0.49 -11.68
CA VAL A 272 13.92 0.01 -13.06
C VAL A 272 12.57 0.44 -13.62
N ASP A 273 12.41 0.37 -14.94
CA ASP A 273 11.09 0.44 -15.55
C ASP A 273 10.20 -0.68 -15.00
N CYS A 274 8.95 -0.35 -14.68
CA CYS A 274 8.00 -1.36 -14.20
C CYS A 274 7.76 -2.48 -15.22
N PRO A 275 8.13 -3.74 -14.90
CA PRO A 275 7.94 -4.85 -15.83
C PRO A 275 6.47 -5.22 -16.01
N GLY A 276 6.16 -5.78 -17.18
CA GLY A 276 4.83 -6.28 -17.51
C GLY A 276 3.85 -5.17 -17.90
N ARG A 277 2.60 -5.56 -18.17
CA ARG A 277 1.53 -4.60 -18.48
C ARG A 277 1.03 -3.96 -17.18
N PRO A 278 0.63 -2.68 -17.20
CA PRO A 278 -0.09 -2.08 -16.08
C PRO A 278 -1.30 -2.94 -15.73
N GLY A 279 -1.50 -3.17 -14.43
CA GLY A 279 -2.61 -3.98 -13.93
C GLY A 279 -3.97 -3.32 -14.19
N ARG A 280 -5.05 -3.99 -13.77
CA ARG A 280 -6.36 -3.33 -13.66
C ARG A 280 -6.22 -2.11 -12.76
N GLY A 281 -6.81 -0.98 -13.17
CA GLY A 281 -6.72 0.28 -12.44
C GLY A 281 -5.61 1.21 -12.91
N ALA A 282 -4.82 0.87 -13.94
CA ALA A 282 -3.93 1.86 -14.55
C ALA A 282 -4.71 3.11 -15.01
N CYS A 283 -4.19 4.30 -14.74
CA CYS A 283 -4.83 5.53 -15.17
C CYS A 283 -4.88 5.62 -16.71
N PRO A 284 -5.96 6.17 -17.30
CA PRO A 284 -6.04 6.45 -18.73
C PRO A 284 -5.15 7.65 -19.10
N GLU A 285 -5.35 8.29 -20.26
CA GLU A 285 -4.50 9.42 -20.68
C GLU A 285 -4.49 10.59 -19.68
N PHE A 286 -5.60 10.78 -18.96
CA PHE A 286 -5.74 11.81 -17.95
C PHE A 286 -6.25 11.23 -16.62
N PHE A 287 -5.99 11.95 -15.53
CA PHE A 287 -6.58 11.67 -14.24
C PHE A 287 -7.01 12.94 -13.51
N LEU A 288 -7.94 12.80 -12.56
CA LEU A 288 -8.27 13.80 -11.56
C LEU A 288 -7.54 13.48 -10.25
N ALA A 289 -6.87 14.47 -9.65
CA ALA A 289 -6.32 14.35 -8.31
C ALA A 289 -7.26 15.02 -7.30
N ILE A 290 -7.71 14.26 -6.30
CA ILE A 290 -8.61 14.81 -5.27
C ILE A 290 -7.78 15.53 -4.22
N THR A 291 -8.13 16.76 -3.86
CA THR A 291 -7.32 17.57 -2.93
C THR A 291 -8.04 17.89 -1.62
N THR A 292 -9.37 17.80 -1.58
CA THR A 292 -10.20 18.00 -0.38
C THR A 292 -11.18 16.84 -0.17
N GLN A 293 -11.52 16.58 1.09
CA GLN A 293 -12.46 15.52 1.47
C GLN A 293 -13.93 15.91 1.42
N GLY A 294 -14.25 17.13 1.00
CA GLY A 294 -15.61 17.61 0.95
C GLY A 294 -15.69 18.69 -0.10
N GLU A 295 -16.26 18.32 -1.24
CA GLU A 295 -17.45 18.95 -1.78
C GLU A 295 -17.92 18.06 -2.93
N ASP A 296 -19.22 17.75 -2.95
CA ASP A 296 -19.89 17.33 -4.16
C ASP A 296 -19.71 18.47 -5.16
N LEU A 297 -18.70 18.34 -6.02
CA LEU A 297 -18.70 19.03 -7.29
C LEU A 297 -19.79 18.35 -8.11
N THR A 298 -21.02 18.80 -7.91
CA THR A 298 -22.01 18.83 -8.98
C THR A 298 -21.33 19.53 -10.16
N ILE A 299 -20.81 18.73 -11.08
CA ILE A 299 -20.45 19.20 -12.42
C ILE A 299 -21.78 19.66 -13.00
N ALA A 300 -22.05 20.96 -12.91
CA ALA A 300 -23.04 21.61 -13.74
C ALA A 300 -22.56 21.42 -15.19
N ILE A 301 -23.30 20.59 -15.91
CA ILE A 301 -23.21 20.40 -17.36
C ILE A 301 -23.70 21.68 -18.03
#